data_AF-A0A6N9BFE0-F1
#
_entry.id   AF-A0A6N9BFE0-F1
#
_cell.length_a   1.000
_cell.length_b   1.000
_cell.length_c   1.000
_cell.angle_alpha   90.00
_cell.angle_beta   90.00
_cell.angle_gamma   90.00
#
_symmetry.space_group_name_H-M   'P 1'
#
loop_
_entity.id
_entity.type
_entity.pdbx_description
1 polymer ?
#
loop_
_entity_poly.entity_id
_entity_poly.type
_entity_poly.pdbx_seq_one_letter_code
_entity_poly.pdbx_strand_id
1 'polypeptide(L)'
;MYPEPPFGLSEATGTDREPALAEQFGHFVRAARSAFSGNTERAVRSDLAIYAGWCAERGERALPAKPETVAAFVDAMAEARAPATVRRYVASIRLAHRALGCEAALKSPPVRLALKRMHRGKGRRQDQAHGLTWPRRRRRRAAAGGRRIDARPR
;
A
#
# COMPACT_ATOMS: atom_id res chain seq x y z
N MET A 1 21.52 11.89 -0.93
CA MET A 1 20.76 12.69 -1.90
C MET A 1 19.66 11.79 -2.43
N TYR A 2 18.51 11.73 -1.75
CA TYR A 2 17.34 11.04 -2.28
C TYR A 2 16.73 11.95 -3.34
N PRO A 3 16.50 11.50 -4.58
CA PRO A 3 15.74 12.30 -5.51
C PRO A 3 14.33 12.49 -4.94
N GLU A 4 13.89 13.74 -4.91
CA GLU A 4 12.50 14.11 -4.64
C GLU A 4 11.57 13.18 -5.43
N PRO A 5 10.54 12.58 -4.80
CA PRO A 5 9.64 11.67 -5.49
C PRO A 5 8.90 12.42 -6.61
N PRO A 6 8.82 11.86 -7.85
CA PRO A 6 8.25 12.55 -9.02
C PRO A 6 6.72 12.75 -8.96
N PHE A 7 6.08 12.44 -7.85
CA PHE A 7 4.70 12.77 -7.59
C PHE A 7 4.64 13.54 -6.28
N GLY A 8 4.34 14.83 -6.39
CA GLY A 8 3.86 15.60 -5.26
C GLY A 8 2.65 14.86 -4.69
N LEU A 9 2.87 14.15 -3.58
CA LEU A 9 1.80 13.96 -2.62
C LEU A 9 1.51 15.35 -2.08
N SER A 10 0.75 16.13 -2.86
CA SER A 10 -0.02 17.22 -2.30
C SER A 10 -0.69 16.64 -1.07
N GLU A 11 -0.49 17.36 0.02
CA GLU A 11 -1.25 17.27 1.24
C GLU A 11 -2.72 17.61 0.93
N ALA A 12 -3.36 16.86 0.03
CA ALA A 12 -4.80 16.71 0.06
C ALA A 12 -5.08 16.11 1.43
N THR A 13 -5.49 17.00 2.32
CA THR A 13 -5.90 16.71 3.69
C THR A 13 -6.77 15.46 3.65
N GLY A 14 -6.65 14.60 4.67
CA GLY A 14 -7.36 13.32 4.72
C GLY A 14 -8.88 13.41 4.52
N THR A 15 -9.43 14.62 4.54
CA THR A 15 -10.84 14.96 4.36
C THR A 15 -11.35 14.85 2.92
N ASP A 16 -10.57 15.20 1.89
CA ASP A 16 -11.09 15.25 0.50
C ASP A 16 -11.10 13.87 -0.18
N ARG A 17 -10.27 12.94 0.30
CA ARG A 17 -10.18 11.57 -0.22
C ARG A 17 -11.24 10.63 0.37
N GLU A 18 -11.70 10.90 1.59
CA GLU A 18 -12.77 10.14 2.27
C GLU A 18 -14.11 10.13 1.49
N PRO A 19 -14.66 11.26 1.00
CA PRO A 19 -15.93 11.25 0.27
C PRO A 19 -15.83 10.49 -1.06
N ALA A 20 -14.74 10.67 -1.82
CA ALA A 20 -14.53 9.94 -3.08
C ALA A 20 -14.39 8.42 -2.86
N LEU A 21 -13.74 8.02 -1.76
CA LEU A 21 -13.65 6.62 -1.38
C LEU A 21 -15.01 6.07 -0.92
N ALA A 22 -15.78 6.83 -0.15
CA ALA A 22 -17.11 6.41 0.31
C ALA A 22 -18.10 6.29 -0.87
N GLU A 23 -18.01 7.17 -1.86
CA GLU A 23 -18.84 7.12 -3.06
C GLU A 23 -18.53 5.89 -3.92
N GLN A 24 -17.25 5.62 -4.20
CA GLN A 24 -16.85 4.55 -5.12
C GLN A 24 -16.71 3.18 -4.44
N PHE A 25 -16.37 3.15 -3.14
CA PHE A 25 -16.06 1.93 -2.39
C PHE A 25 -16.93 1.75 -1.13
N GLY A 26 -17.95 2.59 -0.91
CA GLY A 26 -18.67 2.64 0.37
C GLY A 26 -19.27 1.32 0.85
N HIS A 27 -19.84 0.52 -0.06
CA HIS A 27 -20.36 -0.81 0.29
C HIS A 27 -19.25 -1.72 0.82
N PHE A 28 -18.10 -1.73 0.15
CA PHE A 28 -16.95 -2.52 0.55
C PHE A 28 -16.31 -2.01 1.84
N VAL A 29 -16.10 -0.69 1.95
CA VAL A 29 -15.48 -0.09 3.14
C VAL A 29 -16.28 -0.45 4.39
N ARG A 30 -17.62 -0.42 4.34
CA ARG A 30 -18.49 -0.83 5.45
C ARG A 30 -18.34 -2.32 5.80
N ALA A 31 -18.36 -3.21 4.80
CA ALA A 31 -18.18 -4.64 5.01
C ALA A 31 -16.78 -4.99 5.57
N ALA A 32 -15.76 -4.23 5.19
CA ALA A 32 -14.39 -4.39 5.68
C ALA A 32 -14.26 -4.06 7.18
N ARG A 33 -15.02 -3.08 7.70
CA ARG A 33 -14.94 -2.66 9.11
C ARG A 33 -15.35 -3.75 10.09
N SER A 34 -16.30 -4.59 9.71
CA SER A 34 -16.81 -5.68 10.56
C SER A 34 -16.07 -6.99 10.37
N ALA A 35 -15.30 -7.15 9.28
CA ALA A 35 -14.71 -8.44 8.87
C ALA A 35 -13.19 -8.53 9.06
N PHE A 36 -12.46 -7.41 9.19
CA PHE A 36 -11.00 -7.39 9.29
C PHE A 36 -10.50 -6.83 10.61
N SER A 37 -9.24 -7.13 10.96
CA SER A 37 -8.57 -6.43 12.06
C SER A 37 -8.46 -4.94 11.73
N GLY A 38 -8.51 -4.07 12.75
CA GLY A 38 -8.46 -2.62 12.53
C GLY A 38 -7.19 -2.16 11.79
N ASN A 39 -6.09 -2.90 11.88
CA ASN A 39 -4.89 -2.58 11.11
C ASN A 39 -5.05 -2.91 9.61
N THR A 40 -5.68 -4.04 9.30
CA THR A 40 -5.98 -4.43 7.92
C THR A 40 -7.04 -3.52 7.31
N GLU A 41 -8.08 -3.15 8.06
CA GLU A 41 -9.10 -2.18 7.61
C GLU A 41 -8.45 -0.85 7.22
N ARG A 42 -7.62 -0.27 8.10
CA ARG A 42 -6.92 0.99 7.82
C ARG A 42 -6.01 0.89 6.60
N ALA A 43 -5.26 -0.21 6.47
CA ALA A 43 -4.37 -0.43 5.33
C ALA A 43 -5.16 -0.50 4.02
N VAL A 44 -6.22 -1.32 3.98
CA VAL A 44 -7.08 -1.46 2.81
C VAL A 44 -7.73 -0.13 2.43
N ARG A 45 -8.27 0.59 3.42
CA ARG A 45 -8.89 1.91 3.19
C ARG A 45 -7.89 2.90 2.58
N SER A 46 -6.69 2.98 3.15
CA SER A 46 -5.63 3.86 2.64
C SER A 46 -5.17 3.45 1.24
N ASP A 47 -5.01 2.16 0.98
CA ASP A 47 -4.59 1.64 -0.31
C ASP A 47 -5.64 1.97 -1.39
N LEU A 48 -6.93 1.82 -1.08
CA LEU A 48 -8.03 2.15 -1.99
C LEU A 48 -8.17 3.66 -2.23
N ALA A 49 -7.91 4.50 -1.23
CA ALA A 49 -7.94 5.95 -1.40
C ALA A 49 -6.85 6.42 -2.39
N ILE A 50 -5.65 5.84 -2.30
CA ILE A 50 -4.55 6.10 -3.25
C ILE A 50 -4.97 5.70 -4.67
N TYR A 51 -5.55 4.52 -4.82
CA TYR A 51 -6.00 4.04 -6.12
C TYR A 51 -7.14 4.90 -6.71
N ALA A 52 -8.14 5.22 -5.90
CA ALA A 52 -9.27 6.05 -6.31
C ALA A 52 -8.81 7.46 -6.75
N GLY A 53 -7.90 8.07 -6.00
CA GLY A 53 -7.31 9.37 -6.37
C GLY A 53 -6.56 9.30 -7.71
N TRP A 54 -5.73 8.28 -7.89
CA TRP A 54 -5.01 8.06 -9.14
C TRP A 54 -5.96 7.83 -10.33
N CYS A 55 -7.06 7.11 -10.13
CA CYS A 55 -8.09 6.93 -11.15
C CYS A 55 -8.81 8.26 -11.47
N ALA A 56 -9.18 9.02 -10.45
CA ALA A 56 -9.88 10.30 -10.60
C ALA A 56 -9.05 11.32 -11.38
N GLU A 57 -7.76 11.44 -11.09
CA GLU A 57 -6.80 12.30 -11.83
C GLU A 57 -6.75 11.97 -13.34
N ARG A 58 -7.12 10.76 -13.72
CA ARG A 58 -7.07 10.24 -15.10
C ARG A 58 -8.45 10.11 -15.74
N GLY A 59 -9.52 10.48 -15.03
CA GLY A 59 -10.90 10.26 -15.48
C GLY A 59 -11.27 8.78 -15.64
N GLU A 60 -10.53 7.88 -15.01
CA GLU A 60 -10.77 6.44 -15.09
C GLU A 60 -11.70 5.97 -13.96
N ARG A 61 -12.55 4.98 -14.24
CA ARG A 61 -13.43 4.38 -13.24
C ARG A 61 -12.66 3.40 -12.36
N ALA A 62 -12.65 3.62 -11.05
CA ALA A 62 -11.95 2.76 -10.10
C ALA A 62 -12.68 1.42 -9.81
N LEU A 63 -14.01 1.39 -9.90
CA LEU A 63 -14.81 0.16 -9.74
C LEU A 63 -16.06 0.12 -10.64
N PRO A 64 -16.35 -1.03 -11.30
CA PRO A 64 -15.40 -2.09 -11.62
C PRO A 64 -14.32 -1.55 -12.59
N ALA A 65 -13.06 -1.75 -12.27
CA ALA A 65 -11.95 -1.28 -13.09
C ALA A 65 -11.73 -2.19 -14.30
N LYS A 66 -11.26 -1.61 -15.40
CA LYS A 66 -10.72 -2.39 -16.51
C LYS A 66 -9.38 -3.01 -16.10
N PRO A 67 -9.06 -4.24 -16.56
CA PRO A 67 -7.73 -4.83 -16.42
C PRO A 67 -6.57 -3.88 -16.74
N GLU A 68 -6.73 -3.08 -17.79
CA GLU A 68 -5.74 -2.13 -18.29
C GLU A 68 -5.50 -0.99 -17.30
N THR A 69 -6.56 -0.48 -16.66
CA THR A 69 -6.48 0.54 -15.60
C THR A 69 -5.64 0.05 -14.43
N VAL A 70 -5.87 -1.18 -13.98
CA VAL A 70 -5.11 -1.76 -12.87
C VAL A 70 -3.66 -2.04 -13.28
N ALA A 71 -3.41 -2.47 -14.51
CA ALA A 71 -2.07 -2.68 -15.02
C ALA A 71 -1.27 -1.36 -15.10
N ALA A 72 -1.89 -0.30 -15.62
CA ALA A 72 -1.30 1.04 -15.68
C ALA A 72 -1.01 1.60 -14.29
N PHE A 73 -1.92 1.36 -13.32
CA PHE A 73 -1.66 1.72 -11.92
C PHE A 73 -0.46 0.97 -11.33
N VAL A 74 -0.32 -0.33 -11.62
CA VAL A 74 0.84 -1.13 -11.18
C VAL A 74 2.13 -0.57 -11.76
N ASP A 75 2.17 -0.27 -13.05
CA ASP A 75 3.35 0.29 -13.69
C ASP A 75 3.69 1.68 -13.10
N ALA A 76 2.70 2.56 -12.90
CA ALA A 76 2.92 3.88 -12.30
C ALA A 76 3.43 3.78 -10.85
N MET A 77 2.81 2.94 -10.02
CA MET A 77 3.26 2.74 -8.63
C MET A 77 4.60 2.03 -8.55
N ALA A 78 4.92 1.20 -9.55
CA ALA A 78 6.20 0.52 -9.64
C ALA A 78 7.35 1.49 -9.86
N GLU A 79 7.16 2.72 -10.30
CA GLU A 79 8.24 3.72 -10.37
C GLU A 79 8.64 4.19 -8.96
N ALA A 80 7.65 4.55 -8.12
CA ALA A 80 7.88 5.21 -6.84
C ALA A 80 7.86 4.29 -5.60
N ARG A 81 7.32 3.07 -5.69
CA ARG A 81 7.08 2.21 -4.52
C ARG A 81 7.85 0.89 -4.58
N ALA A 82 8.05 0.29 -3.40
CA ALA A 82 8.62 -1.03 -3.26
C ALA A 82 7.65 -2.11 -3.79
N PRO A 83 8.14 -3.22 -4.39
CA PRO A 83 7.27 -4.25 -4.95
C PRO A 83 6.24 -4.86 -3.99
N ALA A 84 6.55 -4.95 -2.69
CA ALA A 84 5.59 -5.42 -1.69
C ALA A 84 4.44 -4.44 -1.48
N THR A 85 4.72 -3.13 -1.48
CA THR A 85 3.70 -2.09 -1.35
C THR A 85 2.74 -2.14 -2.55
N VAL A 86 3.28 -2.21 -3.77
CA VAL A 86 2.45 -2.30 -4.99
C VAL A 86 1.58 -3.55 -4.97
N ARG A 87 2.12 -4.70 -4.56
CA ARG A 87 1.34 -5.94 -4.40
C ARG A 87 0.24 -5.81 -3.36
N ARG A 88 0.49 -5.08 -2.27
CA ARG A 88 -0.53 -4.81 -1.25
C ARG A 88 -1.66 -3.97 -1.82
N TYR A 89 -1.34 -2.92 -2.60
CA TYR A 89 -2.36 -2.15 -3.30
C TYR A 89 -3.23 -3.04 -4.21
N VAL A 90 -2.60 -3.90 -5.02
CA VAL A 90 -3.34 -4.85 -5.89
C VAL A 90 -4.22 -5.82 -5.08
N ALA A 91 -3.77 -6.27 -3.91
CA ALA A 91 -4.58 -7.11 -3.03
C ALA A 91 -5.81 -6.37 -2.49
N SER A 92 -5.65 -5.11 -2.07
CA SER A 92 -6.75 -4.24 -1.60
C SER A 92 -7.75 -3.96 -2.72
N ILE A 93 -7.28 -3.65 -3.94
CA ILE A 93 -8.13 -3.45 -5.13
C ILE A 93 -8.89 -4.74 -5.46
N ARG A 94 -8.22 -5.90 -5.39
CA ARG A 94 -8.84 -7.20 -5.62
C ARG A 94 -9.94 -7.50 -4.63
N LEU A 95 -9.70 -7.21 -3.37
CA LEU A 95 -10.67 -7.40 -2.32
C LEU A 95 -11.93 -6.55 -2.55
N ALA A 96 -11.77 -5.30 -2.99
CA ALA A 96 -12.88 -4.44 -3.38
C ALA A 96 -13.67 -4.98 -4.60
N HIS A 97 -12.98 -5.47 -5.63
CA HIS A 97 -13.63 -6.10 -6.78
C HIS A 97 -14.39 -7.39 -6.41
N ARG A 98 -13.85 -8.18 -5.48
CA ARG A 98 -14.51 -9.39 -4.98
C ARG A 98 -15.84 -9.08 -4.29
N ALA A 99 -15.92 -7.96 -3.56
CA ALA A 99 -17.16 -7.51 -2.93
C ALA A 99 -18.26 -7.12 -3.93
N LEU A 100 -17.90 -6.87 -5.20
CA LEU A 100 -18.82 -6.63 -6.31
C LEU A 100 -19.07 -7.87 -7.18
N GLY A 101 -18.48 -9.02 -6.83
CA GLY A 101 -18.52 -10.23 -7.67
C GLY A 101 -17.64 -10.16 -8.93
N CYS A 102 -16.78 -9.15 -9.08
CA CYS A 102 -16.01 -8.87 -10.29
C CYS A 102 -14.50 -9.20 -10.15
N GLU A 103 -14.12 -10.21 -9.35
CA GLU A 103 -12.71 -10.52 -9.06
C GLU A 103 -11.89 -10.96 -10.30
N ALA A 104 -12.55 -11.43 -11.36
CA ALA A 104 -11.92 -11.95 -12.57
C ALA A 104 -11.04 -10.90 -13.29
N ALA A 105 -11.38 -9.61 -13.22
CA ALA A 105 -10.66 -8.53 -13.89
C ALA A 105 -9.18 -8.44 -13.48
N LEU A 106 -8.83 -8.84 -12.25
CA LEU A 106 -7.43 -8.82 -11.75
C LEU A 106 -6.64 -10.09 -12.02
N LYS A 107 -7.29 -11.19 -12.42
CA LYS A 107 -6.59 -12.41 -12.90
C LYS A 107 -6.19 -12.32 -14.37
N SER A 108 -6.58 -11.24 -15.03
CA SER A 108 -6.35 -10.97 -16.43
C SER A 108 -4.85 -10.90 -16.78
N PRO A 109 -4.47 -11.24 -18.03
CA PRO A 109 -3.09 -11.14 -18.50
C PRO A 109 -2.45 -9.75 -18.28
N PRO A 110 -3.11 -8.60 -18.52
CA PRO A 110 -2.51 -7.27 -18.33
C PRO A 110 -1.95 -7.04 -16.93
N VAL A 111 -2.74 -7.32 -15.89
CA VAL A 111 -2.31 -7.12 -14.48
C VAL A 111 -1.16 -8.05 -14.11
N ARG A 112 -1.22 -9.31 -14.56
CA ARG A 112 -0.14 -10.29 -14.32
C ARG A 112 1.16 -9.87 -15.01
N LEU A 113 1.09 -9.37 -16.24
CA LEU A 113 2.25 -8.92 -16.99
C LEU A 113 2.87 -7.67 -16.36
N ALA A 114 2.06 -6.70 -15.90
CA ALA A 114 2.55 -5.53 -15.18
C ALA A 114 3.30 -5.92 -13.89
N LEU A 115 2.72 -6.79 -13.06
CA LEU A 115 3.39 -7.32 -11.86
C LEU A 115 4.69 -8.06 -12.21
N LYS A 116 4.72 -8.81 -13.33
CA LYS A 116 5.92 -9.50 -13.80
C LYS A 116 7.01 -8.51 -14.24
N ARG A 117 6.65 -7.44 -14.96
CA ARG A 117 7.58 -6.36 -15.34
C ARG A 117 8.18 -5.69 -14.11
N MET A 118 7.35 -5.26 -13.17
CA MET A 118 7.81 -4.69 -11.90
C MET A 118 8.82 -5.61 -11.19
N HIS A 119 8.50 -6.91 -11.09
CA HIS A 119 9.38 -7.88 -10.43
C HIS A 119 10.69 -8.14 -11.17
N ARG A 120 10.72 -8.02 -12.49
CA ARG A 120 11.97 -8.12 -13.27
C ARG A 120 12.88 -6.92 -13.04
N GLY A 121 12.32 -5.71 -12.96
CA GLY A 121 13.10 -4.49 -12.73
C GLY A 121 13.58 -4.33 -11.28
N LYS A 122 12.70 -4.56 -10.31
CA LYS A 122 12.97 -4.26 -8.88
C LYS A 122 13.26 -5.48 -8.01
N GLY A 123 13.14 -6.69 -8.56
CA GLY A 123 13.25 -7.92 -7.79
C GLY A 123 12.07 -8.18 -6.83
N ARG A 124 12.25 -9.18 -5.98
CA ARG A 124 11.22 -9.65 -5.02
C ARG A 124 11.67 -9.62 -3.57
N ARG A 125 12.98 -9.53 -3.32
CA ARG A 125 13.54 -9.63 -1.98
C ARG A 125 13.12 -8.43 -1.15
N GLN A 126 12.43 -8.70 -0.05
CA GLN A 126 12.16 -7.69 0.96
C GLN A 126 13.42 -7.47 1.80
N ASP A 127 13.72 -6.22 2.10
CA ASP A 127 14.72 -5.93 3.13
C ASP A 127 14.10 -6.19 4.50
N GLN A 128 14.73 -7.07 5.26
CA GLN A 128 14.22 -7.47 6.56
C GLN A 128 14.99 -6.69 7.63
N ALA A 129 14.25 -6.09 8.56
CA ALA A 129 14.89 -5.49 9.72
C ALA A 129 15.77 -6.54 10.40
N HIS A 130 17.02 -6.17 10.67
CA HIS A 130 17.90 -7.06 11.40
C HIS A 130 17.29 -7.40 12.75
N GLY A 131 17.25 -8.70 13.08
CA GLY A 131 16.81 -9.17 14.38
C GLY A 131 17.55 -8.46 15.50
N LEU A 132 16.81 -8.03 16.53
CA LEU A 132 17.37 -7.38 17.72
C LEU A 132 17.98 -8.46 18.64
N THR A 133 19.03 -9.11 18.14
CA THR A 133 19.74 -10.20 18.81
C THR A 133 20.43 -9.71 20.08
N TRP A 134 20.66 -10.62 21.03
CA TRP A 134 21.30 -10.29 22.31
C TRP A 134 22.63 -9.52 22.16
N PRO A 135 23.56 -9.92 21.25
CA PRO A 135 24.78 -9.14 21.02
C PRO A 135 24.52 -7.72 20.52
N ARG A 136 23.54 -7.53 19.62
CA ARG A 136 23.18 -6.20 19.08
C ARG A 136 22.52 -5.32 20.14
N ARG A 137 21.71 -5.90 21.05
CA ARG A 137 21.16 -5.19 22.22
C ARG A 137 22.24 -4.70 23.16
N ARG A 138 23.20 -5.57 23.52
CA ARG A 138 24.34 -5.20 24.37
C ARG A 138 25.16 -4.07 23.74
N ARG A 139 25.45 -4.15 22.44
CA ARG A 139 26.20 -3.11 21.72
C ARG A 139 25.49 -1.75 21.75
N ARG A 140 24.16 -1.72 21.53
CA ARG A 140 23.37 -0.48 21.61
C ARG A 140 23.28 0.08 23.04
N ARG A 141 23.16 -0.78 24.05
CA ARG A 141 23.19 -0.36 25.46
C ARG A 141 24.55 0.22 25.87
N ALA A 142 25.65 -0.40 25.44
CA ALA A 142 26.99 0.12 25.73
C ALA A 142 27.30 1.44 25.00
N ALA A 143 26.66 1.69 23.85
CA ALA A 143 26.78 2.93 23.09
C ALA A 143 25.83 4.05 23.57
N ALA A 144 24.75 3.71 24.29
CA ALA A 144 23.93 4.67 24.99
C ALA A 144 24.63 5.03 26.31
N GLY A 145 25.24 6.22 26.39
CA GLY A 145 25.93 6.68 27.60
C GLY A 145 25.04 6.70 28.85
N GLY A 146 25.64 6.89 30.04
CA GLY A 146 25.00 6.73 31.35
C GLY A 146 23.95 7.77 31.76
N ARG A 147 23.04 8.17 30.86
CA ARG A 147 21.92 9.05 31.23
C ARG A 147 20.94 8.28 32.12
N ARG A 148 20.42 8.95 33.15
CA ARG A 148 19.56 8.36 34.19
C ARG A 148 18.29 7.63 33.67
N ILE A 149 17.82 7.95 32.46
CA ILE A 149 16.69 7.24 31.81
C ILE A 149 17.04 5.79 31.42
N ASP A 150 18.32 5.48 31.20
CA ASP A 150 18.79 4.18 30.72
C ASP A 150 18.95 3.14 31.85
N ALA A 151 18.91 3.58 33.11
CA ALA A 151 19.18 2.78 34.29
C ALA A 151 17.92 2.25 35.00
N ARG A 152 16.73 2.32 34.41
CA ARG A 152 15.51 1.85 35.10
C ARG A 152 15.54 0.30 35.20
N PRO A 153 15.67 -0.28 36.41
CA PRO A 153 15.57 -1.72 36.60
C PRO A 153 14.11 -2.14 36.39
N ARG A 154 13.92 -3.33 35.84
CA ARG A 154 12.62 -4.00 35.78
C ARG A 154 12.26 -4.58 37.13
#